data_AF-A0A969HGU3-F1
#
_entry.id   AF-A0A969HGU3-F1
#
_cell.length_a   1.000
_cell.length_b   1.000
_cell.length_c   1.000
_cell.angle_alpha   90.00
_cell.angle_beta   90.00
_cell.angle_gamma   90.00
#
_symmetry.space_group_name_H-M   'P 1'
#
loop_
_entity.id
_entity.type
_entity.pdbx_description
1 polymer ?
#
loop_
_entity_poly.entity_id
_entity_poly.type
_entity_poly.pdbx_seq_one_letter_code
_entity_poly.pdbx_strand_id
1 'polypeptide(L)'
;MEDLDRILVGMIITERKRQGMSRETLAEKINYPLGTVNDIEGGRTRRIPANFVLRACKLLGIDINKAIQGEESYTAVKDSDLGTIKADLQALKDHVERQNRIFFNRLEIDQKRQIEEGRDEEKEDDDENE
;
A
#
# COMPACT_ATOMS: atom_id res chain seq x y z
N MET A 1 13.42 0.63 11.05
CA MET A 1 12.90 1.78 11.80
C MET A 1 11.54 1.34 12.28
N GLU A 2 11.34 1.29 13.60
CA GLU A 2 10.05 0.94 14.21
C GLU A 2 8.98 1.96 13.77
N ASP A 3 7.71 1.56 13.70
CA ASP A 3 6.66 2.42 13.14
C ASP A 3 6.46 3.71 13.97
N LEU A 4 6.60 3.64 15.29
CA LEU A 4 6.64 4.80 16.20
C LEU A 4 7.73 5.82 15.83
N ASP A 5 8.96 5.36 15.56
CA ASP A 5 10.09 6.23 15.20
C ASP A 5 9.76 7.02 13.91
N ARG A 6 9.08 6.39 12.95
CA ARG A 6 8.65 7.05 11.70
C ARG A 6 7.57 8.10 11.94
N ILE A 7 6.58 7.78 12.78
CA ILE A 7 5.49 8.70 13.14
C ILE A 7 6.05 9.94 13.82
N LEU A 8 6.91 9.75 14.83
CA LEU A 8 7.53 10.83 15.59
C LEU A 8 8.35 11.76 14.70
N VAL A 9 9.17 11.20 13.80
CA VAL A 9 9.91 12.01 12.81
C VAL A 9 8.97 12.75 11.87
N GLY A 10 7.93 12.09 11.37
CA GLY A 10 6.94 12.71 10.50
C GLY A 10 6.29 13.94 11.15
N MET A 11 5.95 13.84 12.43
CA MET A 11 5.41 14.94 13.22
C MET A 11 6.43 16.07 13.40
N ILE A 12 7.68 15.74 13.75
CA ILE A 12 8.77 16.71 13.90
C ILE A 12 9.00 17.47 12.58
N ILE A 13 9.08 16.77 11.45
CA ILE A 13 9.27 17.40 10.13
C ILE A 13 8.11 18.32 9.79
N THR A 14 6.87 17.85 9.98
CA THR A 14 5.65 18.60 9.67
C THR A 14 5.59 19.88 10.48
N GLU A 15 5.80 19.78 11.80
CA GLU A 15 5.68 20.91 12.71
C GLU A 15 6.83 21.91 12.52
N ARG A 16 8.06 21.44 12.31
CA ARG A 16 9.21 22.29 11.96
C ARG A 16 8.91 23.13 10.71
N LYS A 17 8.41 22.48 9.64
CA LYS A 17 8.06 23.15 8.39
C LYS A 17 6.92 24.14 8.58
N ARG A 18 5.91 23.80 9.40
CA ARG A 18 4.79 24.69 9.73
C ARG A 18 5.26 25.98 10.40
N GLN A 19 6.29 25.90 11.25
CA GLN A 19 6.90 27.05 11.90
C GLN A 19 7.96 27.77 11.04
N GLY A 20 8.15 27.35 9.78
CA GLY A 20 9.16 27.93 8.88
C GLY A 20 10.62 27.70 9.33
N MET A 21 10.84 26.76 10.24
CA MET A 21 12.16 26.50 10.82
C MET A 21 13.00 25.66 9.86
N SER A 22 14.27 26.01 9.62
CA SER A 22 15.18 25.20 8.80
C SER A 22 15.77 24.02 9.60
N ARG A 23 16.44 23.07 8.93
CA ARG A 23 17.09 21.94 9.63
C ARG A 23 18.28 22.42 10.45
N GLU A 24 19.00 23.40 9.94
CA GLU A 24 20.11 24.10 10.60
C GLU A 24 19.63 24.74 11.90
N THR A 25 18.52 25.49 11.84
CA THR A 25 17.93 26.10 13.04
C THR A 25 17.45 25.07 14.04
N LEU A 26 16.83 23.97 13.58
CA LEU A 26 16.43 22.88 14.47
C LEU A 26 17.65 22.28 15.17
N ALA A 27 18.69 21.91 14.40
CA ALA A 27 19.92 21.31 14.88
C ALA A 27 20.61 22.18 15.93
N GLU A 28 20.71 23.48 15.67
CA GLU A 28 21.27 24.47 16.59
C GLU A 28 20.44 24.55 17.88
N LYS A 29 19.11 24.72 17.77
CA LYS A 29 18.23 24.92 18.94
C LYS A 29 18.13 23.69 19.85
N ILE A 30 18.26 22.48 19.30
CA ILE A 30 18.25 21.24 20.11
C ILE A 30 19.66 20.75 20.47
N ASN A 31 20.69 21.49 20.03
CA ASN A 31 22.10 21.15 20.19
C ASN A 31 22.40 19.72 19.69
N TYR A 32 22.14 19.49 18.40
CA TYR A 32 22.45 18.25 17.68
C TYR A 32 23.30 18.53 16.43
N PRO A 33 24.16 17.59 16.01
CA PRO A 33 24.87 17.73 14.74
C PRO A 33 23.90 17.77 13.56
N LEU A 34 24.07 18.75 12.66
CA LEU A 34 23.22 18.93 11.48
C LEU A 34 23.18 17.67 10.59
N GLY A 35 24.32 16.98 10.42
CA GLY A 35 24.37 15.72 9.68
C GLY A 35 23.41 14.67 10.26
N THR A 36 23.37 14.54 11.58
CA THR A 36 22.45 13.62 12.27
C THR A 36 20.99 14.03 12.07
N VAL A 37 20.67 15.33 12.13
CA VAL A 37 19.30 15.81 11.84
C VAL A 37 18.90 15.50 10.39
N ASN A 38 19.81 15.70 9.44
CA ASN A 38 19.59 15.37 8.03
C ASN A 38 19.37 13.88 7.78
N ASP A 39 20.08 13.02 8.50
CA ASP A 39 19.94 11.57 8.39
C ASP A 39 18.65 11.06 9.03
N ILE A 40 18.25 11.65 10.16
CA ILE A 40 16.98 11.35 10.82
C ILE A 40 15.81 11.78 9.92
N GLU A 41 15.76 13.05 9.52
CA GLU A 41 14.67 13.55 8.66
C GLU A 41 14.68 12.92 7.26
N GLY A 42 15.84 12.47 6.79
CA GLY A 42 16.00 11.78 5.52
C GLY A 42 15.71 10.28 5.58
N GLY A 43 15.36 9.72 6.75
CA GLY A 43 15.06 8.30 6.92
C GLY A 43 16.26 7.37 6.79
N ARG A 44 17.50 7.90 6.85
CA ARG A 44 18.74 7.12 6.74
C ARG A 44 19.18 6.52 8.07
N THR A 45 18.65 7.00 9.18
CA THR A 45 18.95 6.47 10.52
C THR A 45 18.06 5.27 10.85
N ARG A 46 18.64 4.14 11.29
CA ARG A 46 17.84 2.93 11.59
C ARG A 46 17.02 3.02 12.87
N ARG A 47 17.54 3.73 13.88
CA ARG A 47 16.96 3.92 15.22
C ARG A 47 17.22 5.33 15.72
N ILE A 48 16.19 6.00 16.21
CA ILE A 48 16.29 7.42 16.50
C ILE A 48 16.70 7.64 17.95
N PRO A 49 17.67 8.52 18.22
CA PRO A 49 18.03 8.83 19.60
C PRO A 49 16.84 9.44 20.36
N ALA A 50 16.45 8.84 21.48
CA ALA A 50 15.34 9.34 22.30
C ALA A 50 15.55 10.82 22.72
N ASN A 51 16.81 11.20 23.00
CA ASN A 51 17.16 12.59 23.32
C ASN A 51 16.87 13.57 22.17
N PHE A 52 17.02 13.16 20.91
CA PHE A 52 16.65 13.98 19.76
C PHE A 52 15.14 14.23 19.76
N VAL A 53 14.35 13.16 19.89
CA VAL A 53 12.89 13.21 19.89
C VAL A 53 12.39 14.11 21.01
N LEU A 54 12.83 13.88 22.25
CA LEU A 54 12.41 14.66 23.41
C LEU A 54 12.68 16.16 23.24
N ARG A 55 13.88 16.52 22.76
CA ARG A 55 14.26 17.93 22.56
C ARG A 55 13.50 18.57 21.40
N ALA A 56 13.37 17.87 20.28
CA ALA A 56 12.65 18.36 19.10
C ALA A 56 11.16 18.55 19.42
N CYS A 57 10.52 17.59 20.08
CA CYS A 57 9.13 17.70 20.49
C CYS A 57 8.92 18.84 21.48
N LYS A 58 9.79 18.97 22.49
CA LYS A 58 9.72 20.09 23.44
C LYS A 58 9.86 21.45 22.74
N LEU A 59 10.81 21.57 21.82
CA LEU A 59 11.04 22.81 21.07
C LEU A 59 9.85 23.18 20.18
N LEU A 60 9.26 22.17 19.51
CA LEU A 60 8.20 22.36 18.54
C LEU A 60 6.79 22.37 19.17
N GLY A 61 6.67 22.13 20.48
CA GLY A 61 5.37 22.04 21.17
C GLY A 61 4.58 20.79 20.80
N ILE A 62 5.26 19.72 20.39
CA ILE A 62 4.63 18.44 20.05
C ILE A 62 4.37 17.65 21.33
N ASP A 63 3.11 17.28 21.53
CA ASP A 63 2.72 16.37 22.60
C ASP A 63 3.07 14.92 22.20
N ILE A 64 4.12 14.38 22.82
CA ILE A 64 4.61 13.02 22.57
C ILE A 64 3.55 11.98 22.94
N ASN A 65 2.74 12.24 23.97
CA ASN A 65 1.71 11.27 24.39
C ASN A 65 0.63 11.13 23.32
N LYS A 66 0.31 12.21 22.60
CA LYS A 66 -0.59 12.15 21.43
C LYS A 66 0.01 11.35 20.27
N ALA A 67 1.33 11.42 20.08
CA ALA A 67 2.01 10.64 19.05
C ALA A 67 1.98 9.14 19.34
N ILE A 68 2.19 8.77 20.61
CA ILE A 68 2.14 7.38 21.10
C ILE A 68 0.70 6.84 21.06
N GLN A 69 -0.28 7.60 21.55
CA GLN A 69 -1.70 7.22 21.46
C GLN A 69 -2.23 7.16 20.02
N GLY A 70 -1.67 8.00 19.14
CA GLY A 70 -1.95 7.96 17.71
C GLY A 70 -1.48 6.66 17.05
N GLU A 71 -0.39 6.05 17.52
CA GLU A 71 0.06 4.73 17.05
C GLU A 71 -0.93 3.63 17.42
N GLU A 72 -1.46 3.63 18.65
CA GLU A 72 -2.50 2.68 19.09
C GLU A 72 -3.81 2.83 18.26
N SER A 73 -4.15 4.05 17.86
CA SER A 73 -5.32 4.32 17.02
C SER A 73 -5.08 4.00 15.52
N TYR A 74 -3.87 4.29 15.01
CA TYR A 74 -3.51 4.09 13.60
C TYR A 74 -3.24 2.61 13.27
N THR A 75 -2.73 1.83 14.22
CA THR A 75 -2.62 0.37 14.11
C THR A 75 -3.99 -0.29 14.08
N ALA A 76 -4.92 0.16 14.94
CA ALA A 76 -6.31 -0.33 14.93
C ALA A 76 -7.06 -0.03 13.61
N VAL A 77 -6.88 1.16 13.03
CA VAL A 77 -7.47 1.52 11.73
C VAL A 77 -6.85 0.70 10.59
N LYS A 78 -5.51 0.56 10.58
CA LYS A 78 -4.80 -0.26 9.60
C LYS A 78 -5.33 -1.69 9.57
N ASP A 79 -5.56 -2.32 10.71
CA ASP A 79 -6.04 -3.71 10.75
C ASP A 79 -7.48 -3.85 10.22
N SER A 80 -8.34 -2.85 10.49
CA SER A 80 -9.71 -2.83 9.96
C SER A 80 -9.76 -2.59 8.44
N ASP A 81 -8.92 -1.68 7.93
CA ASP A 81 -8.84 -1.37 6.51
C ASP A 81 -8.19 -2.53 5.74
N LEU A 82 -7.18 -3.20 6.33
CA LEU A 82 -6.56 -4.38 5.74
C LEU A 82 -7.55 -5.55 5.62
N GLY A 83 -8.45 -5.71 6.60
CA GLY A 83 -9.50 -6.71 6.56
C GLY A 83 -10.47 -6.47 5.40
N THR A 84 -10.89 -5.23 5.21
CA THR A 84 -11.80 -4.83 4.13
C THR A 84 -11.14 -4.98 2.75
N ILE A 85 -9.90 -4.52 2.61
CA ILE A 85 -9.13 -4.65 1.36
C ILE A 85 -8.91 -6.13 0.98
N LYS A 86 -8.66 -7.01 1.97
CA LYS A 86 -8.54 -8.45 1.71
C LYS A 86 -9.86 -9.06 1.25
N ALA A 87 -10.98 -8.64 1.83
CA ALA A 87 -12.30 -9.10 1.41
C ALA A 87 -12.60 -8.67 -0.03
N ASP A 88 -12.30 -7.42 -0.38
CA ASP A 88 -12.49 -6.90 -1.74
C ASP A 88 -11.60 -7.61 -2.76
N LEU A 89 -10.33 -7.85 -2.42
CA LEU A 89 -9.41 -8.63 -3.26
C LEU A 89 -9.91 -10.06 -3.49
N GLN A 90 -10.46 -10.70 -2.47
CA GLN A 90 -11.02 -12.04 -2.59
C GLN A 90 -12.28 -12.04 -3.47
N ALA A 91 -13.18 -11.07 -3.28
CA ALA A 91 -14.37 -10.93 -4.10
C ALA A 91 -14.03 -10.67 -5.58
N LEU A 92 -13.01 -9.84 -5.85
CA LEU A 92 -12.54 -9.58 -7.20
C LEU A 92 -11.94 -10.85 -7.84
N LYS A 93 -11.14 -11.61 -7.09
CA LYS A 93 -10.60 -12.89 -7.54
C LYS A 93 -11.72 -13.85 -7.93
N ASP A 94 -12.72 -14.03 -7.06
CA ASP A 94 -13.85 -14.92 -7.30
C ASP A 94 -14.67 -14.49 -8.53
N HIS A 95 -14.81 -13.17 -8.73
CA HIS A 95 -15.47 -12.60 -9.90
C HIS A 95 -14.71 -12.93 -11.20
N VAL A 96 -13.39 -12.71 -11.22
CA VAL A 96 -12.53 -13.00 -12.38
C VAL A 96 -12.55 -14.50 -12.71
N GLU A 97 -12.44 -15.38 -11.69
CA GLU A 97 -12.51 -16.82 -11.91
C GLU A 97 -13.87 -17.28 -12.44
N ARG A 98 -14.95 -16.62 -12.04
CA ARG A 98 -16.29 -16.89 -12.57
C ARG A 98 -16.40 -16.45 -14.02
N GLN A 99 -15.90 -15.27 -14.36
CA GLN A 99 -15.88 -14.77 -15.75
C GLN A 99 -15.04 -15.66 -16.66
N ASN A 100 -13.86 -16.08 -16.21
CA ASN A 100 -12.99 -16.99 -16.96
C ASN A 100 -13.70 -18.33 -17.22
N ARG A 101 -14.35 -18.92 -16.22
CA ARG A 101 -15.14 -20.15 -16.42
C ARG A 101 -16.24 -19.99 -17.46
N ILE A 102 -16.99 -18.88 -17.41
CA ILE A 102 -18.02 -18.59 -18.41
C ILE A 102 -17.42 -18.43 -19.81
N PHE A 103 -16.30 -17.73 -19.91
CA PHE A 103 -15.59 -17.53 -21.17
C PHE A 103 -15.12 -18.86 -21.77
N PHE A 104 -14.43 -19.71 -21.00
CA PHE A 104 -13.96 -21.00 -21.48
C PHE A 104 -15.11 -21.94 -21.86
N ASN A 105 -16.20 -21.97 -21.08
CA ASN A 105 -17.38 -22.77 -21.43
C ASN A 105 -18.00 -22.31 -22.75
N ARG A 106 -18.05 -20.99 -23.03
CA ARG A 106 -18.52 -20.48 -24.32
C ARG A 106 -17.59 -20.87 -25.46
N LEU A 107 -16.28 -20.78 -25.24
CA LEU A 107 -15.27 -21.17 -26.22
C LEU A 107 -15.41 -22.65 -26.59
N GLU A 108 -15.63 -23.53 -25.62
CA GLU A 108 -15.86 -24.96 -25.86
C GLU A 108 -17.15 -25.24 -26.63
N ILE A 109 -18.23 -24.49 -26.34
CA ILE A 109 -19.49 -24.62 -27.08
C ILE A 109 -19.32 -24.18 -28.53
N ASP A 110 -18.63 -23.07 -28.77
CA ASP A 110 -18.38 -22.57 -30.12
C ASP A 110 -17.46 -23.51 -30.93
N GLN A 111 -16.44 -24.09 -30.29
CA GLN A 111 -15.60 -25.13 -30.91
C GLN A 111 -16.40 -26.38 -31.28
N LYS A 112 -17.33 -26.83 -30.42
CA LYS A 112 -18.20 -27.98 -30.73
C LYS A 112 -19.13 -27.69 -31.90
N ARG A 113 -19.68 -26.47 -32.00
CA ARG A 113 -20.53 -26.07 -33.12
C ARG A 113 -19.77 -26.07 -34.45
N GLN A 114 -18.54 -25.54 -34.48
CA GLN A 114 -17.73 -25.56 -35.69
C GLN A 114 -17.38 -26.97 -36.16
N ILE A 115 -17.20 -27.91 -35.22
CA ILE A 115 -16.95 -29.33 -35.53
C ILE A 115 -18.22 -30.01 -36.05
N GLU A 116 -19.41 -29.67 -35.53
CA GLU A 116 -20.69 -30.19 -36.04
C GLU A 116 -21.01 -29.62 -37.43
N GLU A 117 -20.87 -28.31 -37.62
CA GLU A 117 -21.11 -27.64 -38.92
C GLU A 117 -20.15 -28.16 -40.01
N GLY A 118 -18.85 -28.31 -39.72
CA GLY A 118 -17.89 -28.86 -40.69
C GLY A 118 -18.08 -30.36 -40.99
N ARG A 119 -18.87 -31.09 -40.20
CA ARG A 119 -19.13 -32.52 -40.38
C ARG A 119 -20.43 -32.81 -41.12
N ASP A 120 -21.34 -31.85 -41.16
CA ASP A 120 -22.53 -31.90 -42.00
C ASP A 120 -22.20 -31.48 -43.45
N GLU A 121 -21.23 -30.58 -43.67
CA GLU A 121 -20.73 -30.23 -45.02
C GLU A 121 -19.99 -31.41 -45.70
N GLU A 122 -19.21 -32.21 -44.97
CA GLU A 122 -18.52 -33.39 -45.55
C GLU A 122 -19.46 -34.55 -45.95
N LYS A 123 -20.72 -34.55 -45.52
CA LYS A 123 -21.69 -35.62 -45.88
C LYS A 123 -22.52 -35.31 -47.11
N GLU A 124 -22.62 -34.06 -47.54
CA GLU A 124 -23.35 -33.69 -48.76
C GLU A 124 -22.52 -33.97 -50.03
N ASP A 125 -21.20 -34.08 -49.92
CA ASP A 125 -20.31 -34.34 -51.06
C ASP A 125 -20.20 -35.83 -51.45
N ASP A 126 -20.62 -36.76 -50.58
CA ASP A 126 -20.55 -38.22 -50.83
C ASP A 126 -21.78 -38.79 -51.58
N ASP A 127 -22.89 -38.03 -51.67
CA ASP A 127 -24.14 -38.50 -52.30
C ASP A 127 -24.28 -38.12 -53.79
N GLU A 128 -23.32 -37.40 -54.40
CA GLU A 128 -23.35 -37.04 -55.83
C GLU A 128 -22.57 -38.00 -56.78
N ASN A 129 -22.04 -39.12 -56.27
CA ASN A 129 -21.33 -40.14 -57.08
C ASN A 129 -21.93 -41.55 -56.94
N GLU A 130 -23.20 -41.74 -57.31
CA GLU A 130 -23.78 -43.06 -57.66
C GLU A 130 -24.43 -43.08 -59.06
#